data_AF-A0AA42THK5-F1
#
_entry.id   AF-A0AA42THK5-F1
#
_cell.length_a   1.000
_cell.length_b   1.000
_cell.length_c   1.000
_cell.angle_alpha   90.00
_cell.angle_beta   90.00
_cell.angle_gamma   90.00
#
_symmetry.space_group_name_H-M   'P 1'
#
loop_
_entity.id
_entity.type
_entity.pdbx_description
1 polymer ?
#
loop_
_entity_poly.entity_id
_entity_poly.type
_entity_poly.pdbx_seq_one_letter_code
_entity_poly.pdbx_strand_id
1 'polypeptide(L)'
;MKESTPEREARRHISKQLTAQINNAQAYPEVRSVVVKALSDIKDRLRSLVSTVRRDYNLRPEQALLFFYVKGGNALDALIERPAEPPPTLFDFGRSDWDTQVVINPWIPIPAQDALHGGVEDIVIEVMGPAGLNIALEISLAPPAQNPLCGQVVDLTTVDIYVPPGQSCLVTCDNPQTFRKVYERDRAGLHLFTSTPLKGIGSTKAATAPSNAPVLPAPAPQVVPPVQPAPAPPPPPGIILNDGIKPFVLYRLGYTWHARWVKDPRAPTGDDPVTPRPILMELIDVTTPRRDTVEAITVWSDIVRNHLVITEDAGADERWRLPLPSMEYHLWEGLTMLCEIAAYPNWPGADKLDKRRRNVQRIHDWYLNQQRDLSVFQRVIDGISATPVHTAGADCMKQVDACMTAVKDAMRDAMAGVEQGALTVRQRNQLMAGRQWGMQWMETLLQRLGAPLGTACGFSDDLALVATLAQNPYLDLNRVPVSGVDYAMVIRTDYATLCRATIANCMQALDWIDGRHVTIEDTLHSTVRPTGISYERTLVIFHAKRAPSARLAKAIITLTTADAVGCPFRDSPTGSGQVAPLLDMDNQRKVAASIIQGFVQRATLSKQHEAIRTLLPQPL
;
A
#
# COMPACT_ATOMS: atom_id res chain seq x y z
N MET A 1 12.36 -21.96 -11.52
CA MET A 1 12.89 -22.53 -10.26
C MET A 1 12.51 -21.64 -9.08
N LYS A 2 12.34 -22.23 -7.89
CA LYS A 2 12.17 -21.48 -6.63
C LYS A 2 13.57 -21.13 -6.11
N GLU A 3 13.78 -19.86 -5.82
CA GLU A 3 15.04 -19.31 -5.32
C GLU A 3 15.28 -19.77 -3.87
N SER A 4 16.53 -20.12 -3.53
CA SER A 4 16.94 -20.40 -2.15
C SER A 4 17.04 -19.12 -1.31
N THR A 5 17.11 -19.23 0.03
CA THR A 5 17.29 -18.05 0.90
C THR A 5 18.60 -17.30 0.59
N PRO A 6 19.76 -17.97 0.49
CA PRO A 6 21.02 -17.38 0.00
C PRO A 6 20.91 -16.61 -1.31
N GLU A 7 20.35 -17.25 -2.34
CA GLU A 7 20.19 -16.63 -3.67
C GLU A 7 19.29 -15.38 -3.61
N ARG A 8 18.22 -15.44 -2.80
CA ARG A 8 17.31 -14.31 -2.61
C ARG A 8 18.00 -13.14 -1.91
N GLU A 9 18.84 -13.41 -0.92
CA GLU A 9 19.61 -12.39 -0.21
C GLU A 9 20.67 -11.77 -1.12
N ALA A 10 21.39 -12.57 -1.90
CA ALA A 10 22.34 -12.08 -2.91
C ALA A 10 21.63 -11.19 -3.93
N ARG A 11 20.49 -11.65 -4.49
CA ARG A 11 19.68 -10.86 -5.44
C ARG A 11 19.26 -9.51 -4.86
N ARG A 12 18.81 -9.49 -3.60
CA ARG A 12 18.39 -8.26 -2.89
C ARG A 12 19.56 -7.35 -2.57
N HIS A 13 20.70 -7.90 -2.20
CA HIS A 13 21.93 -7.16 -1.94
C HIS A 13 22.37 -6.42 -3.21
N ILE A 14 22.49 -7.15 -4.32
CA ILE A 14 22.85 -6.59 -5.63
C ILE A 14 21.83 -5.53 -6.07
N SER A 15 20.53 -5.85 -6.02
CA SER A 15 19.44 -4.92 -6.34
C SER A 15 19.56 -3.59 -5.58
N LYS A 16 19.79 -3.64 -4.26
CA LYS A 16 19.98 -2.43 -3.43
C LYS A 16 21.21 -1.63 -3.84
N GLN A 17 22.34 -2.29 -4.12
CA GLN A 17 23.56 -1.59 -4.55
C GLN A 17 23.37 -0.91 -5.90
N LEU A 18 22.79 -1.60 -6.88
CA LEU A 18 22.50 -1.05 -8.20
C LEU A 18 21.54 0.15 -8.11
N THR A 19 20.45 -0.01 -7.34
CA THR A 19 19.48 1.08 -7.10
C THR A 19 20.18 2.27 -6.43
N ALA A 20 21.04 2.01 -5.44
CA ALA A 20 21.83 3.03 -4.75
C ALA A 20 22.78 3.80 -5.66
N GLN A 21 23.37 3.12 -6.65
CA GLN A 21 24.34 3.69 -7.56
C GLN A 21 23.69 4.71 -8.50
N ILE A 22 22.65 4.32 -9.23
CA ILE A 22 22.04 5.18 -10.25
C ILE A 22 21.21 6.32 -9.65
N ASN A 23 20.57 6.11 -8.49
CA ASN A 23 19.73 7.12 -7.84
C ASN A 23 20.55 8.10 -6.98
N ASN A 24 21.88 7.96 -6.93
CA ASN A 24 22.73 8.87 -6.18
C ASN A 24 22.70 10.26 -6.79
N ALA A 25 21.98 11.18 -6.12
CA ALA A 25 21.79 12.56 -6.57
C ALA A 25 23.11 13.31 -6.83
N GLN A 26 24.17 13.00 -6.07
CA GLN A 26 25.47 13.65 -6.23
C GLN A 26 26.25 13.13 -7.44
N ALA A 27 26.07 11.85 -7.79
CA ALA A 27 26.80 11.22 -8.89
C ALA A 27 26.07 11.34 -10.23
N TYR A 28 24.73 11.31 -10.22
CA TYR A 28 23.90 11.36 -11.43
C TYR A 28 22.76 12.40 -11.31
N PRO A 29 23.08 13.70 -11.16
CA PRO A 29 22.08 14.75 -11.00
C PRO A 29 21.14 14.89 -12.21
N GLU A 30 21.62 14.63 -13.43
CA GLU A 30 20.78 14.71 -14.63
C GLU A 30 19.76 13.56 -14.71
N VAL A 31 20.14 12.34 -14.33
CA VAL A 31 19.20 11.21 -14.19
C VAL A 31 18.13 11.55 -13.15
N ARG A 32 18.53 12.17 -12.03
CA ARG A 32 17.61 12.66 -10.99
C ARG A 32 16.64 13.70 -11.55
N SER A 33 17.14 14.66 -12.32
CA SER A 33 16.34 15.69 -12.98
C SER A 33 15.26 15.09 -13.88
N VAL A 34 15.62 14.09 -14.70
CA VAL A 34 14.66 13.38 -15.56
C VAL A 34 13.60 12.64 -14.74
N VAL A 35 14.00 11.96 -13.66
CA VAL A 35 13.05 11.25 -12.77
C VAL A 35 12.05 12.21 -12.14
N VAL A 36 12.52 13.32 -11.56
CA VAL A 36 11.62 14.26 -10.89
C VAL A 36 10.72 14.97 -11.89
N LYS A 37 11.23 15.31 -13.07
CA LYS A 37 10.40 15.83 -14.16
C LYS A 37 9.29 14.84 -14.52
N ALA A 38 9.61 13.55 -14.67
CA ALA A 38 8.61 12.53 -14.96
C ALA A 38 7.53 12.45 -13.87
N LEU A 39 7.92 12.53 -12.59
CA LEU A 39 6.95 12.54 -11.49
C LEU A 39 6.08 13.81 -11.50
N SER A 40 6.63 14.96 -11.89
CA SER A 40 5.81 16.17 -12.06
C SER A 40 4.88 16.09 -13.26
N ASP A 41 5.33 15.53 -14.38
CA ASP A 41 4.49 15.30 -15.56
C ASP A 41 3.32 14.36 -15.19
N ILE A 42 3.56 13.32 -14.37
CA ILE A 42 2.50 12.49 -13.79
C ILE A 42 1.54 13.37 -12.97
N LYS A 43 2.05 14.19 -12.03
CA LYS A 43 1.22 15.08 -11.19
C LYS A 43 0.31 15.98 -12.02
N ASP A 44 0.84 16.65 -13.04
CA ASP A 44 0.09 17.60 -13.87
C ASP A 44 -0.94 16.91 -14.76
N ARG A 45 -0.59 15.75 -15.32
CA ARG A 45 -1.54 14.93 -16.08
C ARG A 45 -2.64 14.36 -15.18
N LEU A 46 -2.35 13.98 -13.94
CA LEU A 46 -3.35 13.55 -12.97
C LEU A 46 -4.31 14.68 -12.60
N ARG A 47 -3.84 15.93 -12.45
CA ARG A 47 -4.72 17.11 -12.25
C ARG A 47 -5.68 17.30 -13.43
N SER A 48 -5.18 17.09 -14.64
CA SER A 48 -6.00 17.15 -15.87
C SER A 48 -7.03 16.02 -15.91
N LEU A 49 -6.63 14.79 -15.56
CA LEU A 49 -7.53 13.64 -15.43
C LEU A 49 -8.65 13.89 -14.42
N VAL A 50 -8.32 14.41 -13.23
CA VAL A 50 -9.30 14.82 -12.20
C VAL A 50 -10.32 15.78 -12.77
N SER A 51 -9.87 16.79 -13.52
CA SER A 51 -10.75 17.81 -14.11
C SER A 51 -11.70 17.19 -15.14
N THR A 52 -11.19 16.30 -15.99
CA THR A 52 -11.99 15.54 -16.98
C THR A 52 -13.01 14.65 -16.30
N VAL A 53 -12.60 13.76 -15.39
CA VAL A 53 -13.51 12.85 -14.68
C VAL A 53 -14.55 13.64 -13.89
N ARG A 54 -14.15 14.72 -13.21
CA ARG A 54 -15.09 15.56 -12.47
C ARG A 54 -16.22 16.09 -13.36
N ARG A 55 -15.87 16.59 -14.54
CA ARG A 55 -16.83 17.09 -15.53
C ARG A 55 -17.70 15.97 -16.07
N ASP A 56 -17.09 14.88 -16.53
CA ASP A 56 -17.78 13.81 -17.25
C ASP A 56 -18.77 13.05 -16.35
N TYR A 57 -18.50 13.00 -15.04
CA TYR A 57 -19.38 12.36 -14.05
C TYR A 57 -20.14 13.36 -13.15
N ASN A 58 -20.13 14.66 -13.46
CA ASN A 58 -20.82 15.72 -12.70
C ASN A 58 -20.52 15.70 -11.19
N LEU A 59 -19.25 15.50 -10.81
CA LEU A 59 -18.83 15.42 -9.43
C LEU A 59 -18.65 16.81 -8.82
N ARG A 60 -19.00 16.96 -7.54
CA ARG A 60 -18.97 18.25 -6.82
C ARG A 60 -17.56 18.84 -6.76
N PRO A 61 -17.33 20.12 -7.09
CA PRO A 61 -16.00 20.71 -7.26
C PRO A 61 -15.12 20.70 -6.01
N GLU A 62 -15.72 20.79 -4.83
CA GLU A 62 -15.03 20.83 -3.54
C GLU A 62 -14.46 19.48 -3.07
N GLN A 63 -14.93 18.37 -3.65
CA GLN A 63 -14.49 17.03 -3.24
C GLN A 63 -13.17 16.67 -3.94
N ALA A 64 -12.16 16.30 -3.17
CA ALA A 64 -10.94 15.70 -3.71
C ALA A 64 -11.28 14.34 -4.36
N LEU A 65 -10.68 14.07 -5.53
CA LEU A 65 -10.88 12.81 -6.26
C LEU A 65 -9.68 11.87 -6.16
N LEU A 66 -8.47 12.44 -6.07
CA LEU A 66 -7.24 11.68 -5.88
C LEU A 66 -6.16 12.52 -5.18
N PHE A 67 -5.19 11.83 -4.60
CA PHE A 67 -3.94 12.38 -4.10
C PHE A 67 -2.74 11.68 -4.74
N PHE A 68 -1.63 12.40 -4.90
CA PHE A 68 -0.35 11.85 -5.38
C PHE A 68 0.80 12.42 -4.54
N TYR A 69 1.61 11.55 -3.94
CA TYR A 69 2.69 11.93 -3.01
C TYR A 69 3.85 10.94 -3.01
N VAL A 70 5.01 11.34 -2.48
CA VAL A 70 6.21 10.49 -2.30
C VAL A 70 6.10 9.75 -0.98
N LYS A 71 6.57 8.51 -0.88
CA LYS A 71 6.62 7.75 0.37
C LYS A 71 7.97 7.05 0.54
N GLY A 72 8.06 6.15 1.51
CA GLY A 72 9.21 5.28 1.67
C GLY A 72 10.43 5.97 2.28
N GLY A 73 11.61 5.37 2.02
CA GLY A 73 12.85 5.75 2.70
C GLY A 73 13.34 7.16 2.34
N ASN A 74 13.33 7.51 1.05
CA ASN A 74 13.77 8.83 0.59
C ASN A 74 12.89 9.96 1.14
N ALA A 75 11.58 9.75 1.26
CA ALA A 75 10.68 10.73 1.88
C ALA A 75 11.06 10.96 3.36
N LEU A 76 11.34 9.89 4.11
CA LEU A 76 11.77 10.00 5.50
C LEU A 76 13.14 10.68 5.62
N ASP A 77 14.10 10.32 4.78
CA ASP A 77 15.44 10.92 4.78
C ASP A 77 15.35 12.44 4.52
N ALA A 78 14.54 12.85 3.54
CA ALA A 78 14.30 14.26 3.24
C ALA A 78 13.67 15.04 4.43
N LEU A 79 12.82 14.41 5.25
CA LEU A 79 12.24 15.04 6.43
C LEU A 79 13.24 15.19 7.58
N ILE A 80 14.11 14.19 7.78
CA ILE A 80 15.10 14.19 8.87
C ILE A 80 16.28 15.11 8.54
N GLU A 81 16.70 15.14 7.28
CA GLU A 81 17.86 15.90 6.78
C GLU A 81 17.49 17.32 6.32
N ARG A 82 16.27 17.78 6.64
CA ARG A 82 15.74 19.12 6.32
C ARG A 82 16.31 20.34 7.07
N PRO A 83 17.26 20.30 8.04
CA PRO A 83 17.65 21.51 8.76
C PRO A 83 18.69 22.40 8.05
N ALA A 84 19.03 22.18 6.77
CA ALA A 84 19.90 23.11 6.04
C ALA A 84 19.12 24.34 5.53
N GLU A 85 19.72 25.53 5.58
CA GLU A 85 19.24 26.72 4.86
C GLU A 85 20.15 26.97 3.64
N PRO A 86 19.59 27.12 2.41
CA PRO A 86 18.17 27.00 2.06
C PRO A 86 17.64 25.57 2.23
N PRO A 87 16.32 25.40 2.47
CA PRO A 87 15.73 24.10 2.72
C PRO A 87 16.05 23.16 1.57
N PRO A 88 16.62 21.99 1.87
CA PRO A 88 17.00 21.05 0.85
C PRO A 88 15.81 20.54 0.04
N THR A 89 15.98 20.39 -1.27
CA THR A 89 14.94 19.92 -2.17
C THR A 89 14.98 18.40 -2.25
N LEU A 90 13.90 17.73 -2.68
CA LEU A 90 13.96 16.28 -2.93
C LEU A 90 15.00 15.89 -4.03
N PHE A 91 15.50 16.86 -4.79
CA PHE A 91 16.54 16.62 -5.78
C PHE A 91 17.90 16.32 -5.15
N ASP A 92 18.24 16.94 -4.01
CA ASP A 92 19.63 16.95 -3.55
C ASP A 92 19.98 15.79 -2.60
N PHE A 93 19.01 14.91 -2.30
CA PHE A 93 19.13 13.87 -1.27
C PHE A 93 18.85 12.47 -1.76
N GLY A 94 19.40 11.51 -1.02
CA GLY A 94 19.05 10.11 -1.12
C GLY A 94 19.81 9.36 -2.20
N ARG A 95 19.75 8.05 -2.03
CA ARG A 95 20.28 7.06 -2.97
C ARG A 95 19.25 5.96 -3.26
N SER A 96 18.09 5.97 -2.61
CA SER A 96 17.08 4.92 -2.86
C SER A 96 16.25 5.29 -4.10
N ASP A 97 15.43 4.34 -4.52
CA ASP A 97 14.38 4.52 -5.51
C ASP A 97 13.29 5.50 -5.04
N TRP A 98 12.49 5.98 -6.01
CA TRP A 98 11.38 6.89 -5.75
C TRP A 98 10.07 6.14 -5.56
N ASP A 99 9.79 5.78 -4.32
CA ASP A 99 8.49 5.29 -3.91
C ASP A 99 7.45 6.41 -3.94
N THR A 100 6.38 6.24 -4.71
CA THR A 100 5.24 7.18 -4.77
C THR A 100 3.92 6.44 -4.67
N GLN A 101 2.86 7.18 -4.35
CA GLN A 101 1.53 6.62 -4.20
C GLN A 101 0.46 7.53 -4.79
N VAL A 102 -0.42 6.94 -5.60
CA VAL A 102 -1.68 7.54 -6.03
C VAL A 102 -2.80 6.93 -5.18
N VAL A 103 -3.62 7.77 -4.55
CA VAL A 103 -4.76 7.33 -3.74
C VAL A 103 -6.01 7.94 -4.35
N ILE A 104 -6.91 7.09 -4.83
CA ILE A 104 -8.20 7.51 -5.40
C ILE A 104 -9.24 7.49 -4.29
N ASN A 105 -10.16 8.46 -4.32
CA ASN A 105 -11.26 8.54 -3.37
C ASN A 105 -12.13 7.27 -3.43
N PRO A 106 -12.17 6.44 -2.38
CA PRO A 106 -12.92 5.19 -2.41
C PRO A 106 -14.44 5.40 -2.31
N TRP A 107 -14.89 6.64 -2.08
CA TRP A 107 -16.29 7.00 -1.82
C TRP A 107 -17.00 7.67 -3.00
N ILE A 108 -16.31 7.89 -4.12
CA ILE A 108 -16.94 8.42 -5.34
C ILE A 108 -17.66 7.28 -6.10
N PRO A 109 -18.58 7.59 -7.04
CA PRO A 109 -19.27 6.56 -7.81
C PRO A 109 -18.31 5.61 -8.53
N ILE A 110 -18.65 4.31 -8.56
CA ILE A 110 -17.82 3.25 -9.19
C ILE A 110 -17.36 3.61 -10.61
N PRO A 111 -18.23 4.11 -11.53
CA PRO A 111 -17.78 4.49 -12.86
C PRO A 111 -16.69 5.57 -12.88
N ALA A 112 -16.71 6.51 -11.92
CA ALA A 112 -15.67 7.52 -11.79
C ALA A 112 -14.38 6.93 -11.18
N GLN A 113 -14.49 5.97 -10.25
CA GLN A 113 -13.33 5.22 -9.77
C GLN A 113 -12.66 4.45 -10.91
N ASP A 114 -13.44 3.76 -11.74
CA ASP A 114 -12.94 2.99 -12.89
C ASP A 114 -12.21 3.91 -13.90
N ALA A 115 -12.79 5.07 -14.21
CA ALA A 115 -12.15 6.07 -15.07
C ALA A 115 -10.83 6.61 -14.48
N LEU A 116 -10.77 6.83 -13.16
CA LEU A 116 -9.54 7.27 -12.50
C LEU A 116 -8.49 6.17 -12.45
N HIS A 117 -8.84 4.94 -12.10
CA HIS A 117 -7.89 3.83 -12.06
C HIS A 117 -7.31 3.54 -13.45
N GLY A 118 -8.16 3.50 -14.49
CA GLY A 118 -7.71 3.34 -15.88
C GLY A 118 -6.83 4.51 -16.34
N GLY A 119 -7.27 5.75 -16.10
CA GLY A 119 -6.50 6.93 -16.49
C GLY A 119 -5.16 7.07 -15.76
N VAL A 120 -5.06 6.64 -14.49
CA VAL A 120 -3.80 6.59 -13.73
C VAL A 120 -2.83 5.61 -14.39
N GLU A 121 -3.29 4.40 -14.74
CA GLU A 121 -2.46 3.41 -15.44
C GLU A 121 -1.89 3.98 -16.74
N ASP A 122 -2.76 4.56 -17.58
CA ASP A 122 -2.37 5.13 -18.88
C ASP A 122 -1.36 6.26 -18.70
N ILE A 123 -1.62 7.21 -17.80
CA ILE A 123 -0.71 8.34 -17.53
C ILE A 123 0.66 7.84 -17.07
N VAL A 124 0.70 6.89 -16.12
CA VAL A 124 1.96 6.41 -15.57
C VAL A 124 2.79 5.71 -16.65
N ILE A 125 2.18 4.83 -17.46
CA ILE A 125 2.88 4.12 -18.54
C ILE A 125 3.37 5.10 -19.61
N GLU A 126 2.52 6.04 -20.04
CA GLU A 126 2.85 7.00 -21.09
C GLU A 126 3.91 8.02 -20.67
N VAL A 127 4.02 8.35 -19.38
CA VAL A 127 5.08 9.24 -18.87
C VAL A 127 6.38 8.46 -18.63
N MET A 128 6.30 7.25 -18.07
CA MET A 128 7.48 6.42 -17.79
C MET A 128 8.25 6.02 -19.05
N GLY A 129 7.57 5.78 -20.18
CA GLY A 129 8.22 5.40 -21.44
C GLY A 129 9.25 6.44 -21.94
N PRO A 130 8.82 7.68 -22.23
CA PRO A 130 9.72 8.78 -22.61
C PRO A 130 10.75 9.12 -21.52
N ALA A 131 10.37 9.05 -20.23
CA ALA A 131 11.32 9.26 -19.14
C ALA A 131 12.47 8.24 -19.18
N GLY A 132 12.15 6.97 -19.44
CA GLY A 132 13.16 5.93 -19.60
C GLY A 132 14.12 6.20 -20.76
N LEU A 133 13.62 6.68 -21.90
CA LEU A 133 14.46 7.07 -23.03
C LEU A 133 15.43 8.21 -22.67
N ASN A 134 14.94 9.22 -21.96
CA ASN A 134 15.76 10.34 -21.51
C ASN A 134 16.80 9.90 -20.47
N ILE A 135 16.46 8.99 -19.55
CA ILE A 135 17.43 8.41 -18.60
C ILE A 135 18.55 7.69 -19.34
N ALA A 136 18.23 6.87 -20.35
CA ALA A 136 19.25 6.19 -21.14
C ALA A 136 20.14 7.18 -21.93
N LEU A 137 19.56 8.28 -22.42
CA LEU A 137 20.32 9.37 -23.05
C LEU A 137 21.30 10.00 -22.05
N GLU A 138 20.84 10.40 -20.87
CA GLU A 138 21.72 11.02 -19.85
C GLU A 138 22.86 10.09 -19.43
N ILE A 139 22.58 8.79 -19.29
CA ILE A 139 23.61 7.79 -19.00
C ILE A 139 24.62 7.67 -20.14
N SER A 140 24.18 7.79 -21.40
CA SER A 140 25.07 7.72 -22.58
C SER A 140 26.04 8.90 -22.68
N LEU A 141 25.71 10.02 -22.05
CA LEU A 141 26.56 11.21 -22.00
C LEU A 141 27.67 11.08 -20.95
N ALA A 142 27.49 10.21 -19.95
CA ALA A 142 28.52 9.96 -18.94
C ALA A 142 29.72 9.24 -19.57
N PRO A 143 30.96 9.55 -19.14
CA PRO A 143 32.14 8.80 -19.56
C PRO A 143 31.96 7.30 -19.32
N PRO A 144 32.46 6.39 -20.19
CA PRO A 144 32.25 4.95 -20.02
C PRO A 144 32.64 4.40 -18.65
N ALA A 145 33.67 4.97 -18.02
CA ALA A 145 34.14 4.61 -16.67
C ALA A 145 33.15 5.02 -15.55
N GLN A 146 32.20 5.91 -15.84
CA GLN A 146 31.16 6.40 -14.94
C GLN A 146 29.76 5.92 -15.36
N ASN A 147 29.65 4.97 -16.28
CA ASN A 147 28.35 4.45 -16.69
C ASN A 147 27.79 3.52 -15.60
N PRO A 148 26.67 3.84 -14.93
CA PRO A 148 26.07 3.01 -13.88
C PRO A 148 25.53 1.67 -14.39
N LEU A 149 25.41 1.49 -15.71
CA LEU A 149 24.92 0.28 -16.35
C LEU A 149 26.04 -0.64 -16.85
N CYS A 150 27.31 -0.27 -16.63
CA CYS A 150 28.43 -1.11 -17.02
C CYS A 150 28.48 -2.40 -16.17
N GLY A 151 29.03 -3.47 -16.75
CA GLY A 151 29.21 -4.73 -16.04
C GLY A 151 30.12 -4.53 -14.83
N GLN A 152 29.65 -4.91 -13.66
CA GLN A 152 30.35 -4.67 -12.40
C GLN A 152 30.56 -5.96 -11.61
N VAL A 153 31.72 -6.07 -10.97
CA VAL A 153 32.01 -7.16 -10.04
C VAL A 153 31.48 -6.77 -8.68
N VAL A 154 30.53 -7.56 -8.17
CA VAL A 154 29.93 -7.34 -6.85
C VAL A 154 30.55 -8.28 -5.83
N ASP A 155 30.93 -7.71 -4.69
CA ASP A 155 31.37 -8.50 -3.54
C ASP A 155 30.16 -9.07 -2.79
N LEU A 156 30.09 -10.40 -2.73
CA LEU A 156 29.04 -11.14 -2.02
C LEU A 156 29.53 -11.76 -0.71
N THR A 157 30.73 -11.42 -0.22
CA THR A 157 31.28 -11.97 1.04
C THR A 157 30.43 -11.67 2.26
N THR A 158 29.64 -10.59 2.22
CA THR A 158 28.69 -10.21 3.29
C THR A 158 27.34 -10.93 3.23
N VAL A 159 27.13 -11.76 2.21
CA VAL A 159 25.91 -12.53 1.99
C VAL A 159 26.22 -14.01 2.21
N ASP A 160 25.32 -14.73 2.88
CA ASP A 160 25.46 -16.17 3.12
C ASP A 160 25.17 -16.97 1.84
N ILE A 161 26.02 -16.83 0.81
CA ILE A 161 25.95 -17.55 -0.46
C ILE A 161 27.28 -18.24 -0.75
N TYR A 162 27.22 -19.47 -1.28
CA TYR A 162 28.41 -20.18 -1.70
C TYR A 162 29.07 -19.46 -2.87
N VAL A 163 30.27 -18.93 -2.65
CA VAL A 163 31.14 -18.35 -3.68
C VAL A 163 32.08 -19.45 -4.18
N PRO A 164 32.01 -19.86 -5.46
CA PRO A 164 32.94 -20.85 -5.99
C PRO A 164 34.40 -20.37 -5.88
N PRO A 165 35.37 -21.25 -5.51
CA PRO A 165 36.76 -20.86 -5.33
C PRO A 165 37.35 -20.18 -6.58
N GLY A 166 37.97 -19.02 -6.37
CA GLY A 166 38.60 -18.24 -7.45
C GLY A 166 37.62 -17.61 -8.44
N GLN A 167 36.33 -17.53 -8.10
CA GLN A 167 35.32 -16.84 -8.91
C GLN A 167 34.84 -15.56 -8.25
N SER A 168 34.36 -14.63 -9.07
CA SER A 168 33.71 -13.39 -8.65
C SER A 168 32.30 -13.32 -9.23
N CYS A 169 31.42 -12.55 -8.59
CA CYS A 169 30.07 -12.29 -9.10
C CYS A 169 30.12 -11.12 -10.09
N LEU A 170 29.97 -11.40 -11.39
CA LEU A 170 29.83 -10.38 -12.42
C LEU A 170 28.34 -10.12 -12.66
N VAL A 171 27.95 -8.86 -12.54
CA VAL A 171 26.58 -8.39 -12.73
C VAL A 171 26.52 -7.55 -14.00
N THR A 172 25.58 -7.89 -14.89
CA THR A 172 25.46 -7.29 -16.22
C THR A 172 24.02 -6.90 -16.51
N CYS A 173 23.85 -5.70 -17.07
CA CYS A 173 22.54 -5.15 -17.41
C CYS A 173 21.99 -5.87 -18.64
N ASP A 174 20.71 -6.25 -18.62
CA ASP A 174 20.10 -6.95 -19.74
C ASP A 174 19.97 -6.03 -20.96
N ASN A 175 20.15 -6.59 -22.16
CA ASN A 175 19.89 -5.90 -23.41
C ASN A 175 19.26 -6.89 -24.40
N PRO A 176 18.00 -6.72 -24.82
CA PRO A 176 17.11 -5.58 -24.54
C PRO A 176 16.46 -5.63 -23.15
N GLN A 177 16.07 -4.46 -22.65
CA GLN A 177 15.16 -4.32 -21.51
C GLN A 177 13.71 -4.60 -21.94
N THR A 178 12.87 -5.08 -21.02
CA THR A 178 11.52 -5.56 -21.36
C THR A 178 10.42 -4.82 -20.61
N PHE A 179 9.30 -4.62 -21.29
CA PHE A 179 8.03 -4.34 -20.64
C PHE A 179 7.43 -5.64 -20.10
N ARG A 180 7.02 -5.65 -18.83
CA ARG A 180 6.49 -6.84 -18.18
C ARG A 180 5.19 -6.54 -17.43
N LYS A 181 4.10 -7.19 -17.83
CA LYS A 181 2.86 -7.26 -17.04
C LYS A 181 2.86 -8.53 -16.19
N VAL A 182 2.71 -8.39 -14.89
CA VAL A 182 2.55 -9.47 -13.92
C VAL A 182 1.12 -9.38 -13.38
N TYR A 183 0.25 -10.26 -13.86
CA TYR A 183 -1.14 -10.30 -13.45
C TYR A 183 -1.32 -11.05 -12.12
N GLU A 184 -2.40 -10.72 -11.41
CA GLU A 184 -2.86 -11.48 -10.25
C GLU A 184 -3.12 -12.94 -10.63
N ARG A 185 -2.62 -13.88 -9.81
CA ARG A 185 -2.81 -15.33 -10.00
C ARG A 185 -4.30 -15.75 -10.00
N ASP A 186 -5.16 -14.96 -9.37
CA ASP A 186 -6.58 -15.28 -9.16
C ASP A 186 -7.51 -14.64 -10.20
N ARG A 187 -7.00 -13.82 -11.13
CA ARG A 187 -7.77 -13.41 -12.32
C ARG A 187 -7.84 -14.61 -13.27
N ALA A 188 -8.95 -15.35 -13.20
CA ALA A 188 -9.22 -16.50 -14.05
C ALA A 188 -9.10 -16.12 -15.54
N GLY A 189 -8.05 -16.60 -16.19
CA GLY A 189 -7.84 -16.45 -17.64
C GLY A 189 -6.39 -16.68 -18.02
N LEU A 190 -6.12 -17.82 -18.69
CA LEU A 190 -4.89 -18.18 -19.41
C LEU A 190 -3.77 -17.12 -19.40
N HIS A 191 -2.73 -17.34 -18.60
CA HIS A 191 -1.55 -16.48 -18.66
C HIS A 191 -0.71 -16.79 -19.90
N LEU A 192 -0.73 -15.87 -20.85
CA LEU A 192 0.42 -15.58 -21.70
C LEU A 192 1.31 -14.60 -20.92
N PHE A 193 2.52 -15.02 -20.54
CA PHE A 193 3.55 -14.06 -20.15
C PHE A 193 3.82 -13.16 -21.36
N THR A 194 3.29 -11.94 -21.35
CA THR A 194 3.52 -10.97 -22.42
C THR A 194 4.70 -10.11 -22.01
N SER A 195 5.91 -10.54 -22.40
CA SER A 195 7.05 -9.64 -22.50
C SER A 195 7.12 -9.10 -23.92
N THR A 196 7.30 -7.79 -24.05
CA THR A 196 7.71 -7.19 -25.31
C THR A 196 8.98 -6.39 -25.05
N PRO A 197 10.03 -6.57 -25.87
CA PRO A 197 11.21 -5.72 -25.79
C PRO A 197 10.79 -4.27 -26.01
N LEU A 198 11.31 -3.34 -25.20
CA LEU A 198 11.22 -1.92 -25.54
C LEU A 198 12.10 -1.71 -26.78
N LYS A 199 11.50 -1.28 -27.89
CA LYS A 199 12.25 -1.03 -29.13
C LYS A 199 13.28 0.08 -28.87
N GLY A 200 14.56 -0.27 -28.90
CA GLY A 200 15.66 0.69 -28.83
C GLY A 200 15.70 1.58 -30.06
N ILE A 201 16.16 2.82 -29.88
CA ILE A 201 16.47 3.74 -30.98
C ILE A 201 17.64 3.13 -31.78
N GLY A 202 17.43 2.85 -33.06
CA GLY A 202 18.45 2.30 -33.96
C GLY A 202 17.92 1.51 -35.17
N SER A 203 16.65 1.10 -35.18
CA SER A 203 16.02 0.54 -36.38
C SER A 203 15.14 1.58 -37.06
N THR A 204 15.77 2.53 -37.76
CA THR A 204 15.09 3.17 -38.88
C THR A 204 14.72 2.06 -39.84
N LYS A 205 13.42 1.85 -40.09
CA LYS A 205 12.94 1.17 -41.30
C LYS A 205 13.75 1.76 -42.45
N ALA A 206 14.60 0.96 -43.09
CA ALA A 206 15.26 1.36 -44.31
C ALA A 206 14.16 1.78 -45.27
N ALA A 207 14.08 3.08 -45.57
CA ALA A 207 13.24 3.58 -46.63
C ALA A 207 13.73 2.89 -47.90
N THR A 208 12.87 2.06 -48.50
CA THR A 208 13.10 1.48 -49.82
C THR A 208 13.21 2.63 -50.82
N ALA A 209 14.44 2.98 -51.19
CA ALA A 209 14.69 3.87 -52.31
C ALA A 209 14.28 3.16 -53.62
N PRO A 210 13.64 3.85 -54.57
CA PRO A 210 13.18 3.25 -55.81
C PRO A 210 14.37 2.83 -56.70
N SER A 211 14.32 1.59 -57.16
CA SER A 211 15.25 1.06 -58.16
C SER A 211 15.01 1.77 -59.50
N ASN A 212 15.96 2.61 -59.92
CA ASN A 212 16.39 2.77 -61.32
C ASN A 212 17.31 4.00 -61.45
N ALA A 213 18.61 3.79 -61.32
CA ALA A 213 19.62 4.68 -61.89
C ALA A 213 20.88 3.86 -62.26
N PRO A 214 21.61 4.18 -63.34
CA PRO A 214 22.67 3.34 -63.89
C PRO A 214 23.94 3.36 -63.03
N VAL A 215 24.52 2.17 -62.84
CA VAL A 215 25.77 1.95 -62.07
C VAL A 215 26.98 2.36 -62.92
N LEU A 216 27.74 3.36 -62.47
CA LEU A 216 29.13 3.58 -62.88
C LEU A 216 30.08 2.88 -61.90
N PRO A 217 31.22 2.31 -62.35
CA PRO A 217 32.14 1.62 -61.45
C PRO A 217 32.86 2.60 -60.52
N ALA A 218 32.86 2.30 -59.23
CA ALA A 218 33.53 3.10 -58.19
C ALA A 218 35.06 2.93 -58.24
N PRO A 219 35.85 3.99 -57.95
CA PRO A 219 37.29 3.87 -57.74
C PRO A 219 37.59 3.10 -56.45
N ALA A 220 38.75 2.45 -56.41
CA ALA A 220 39.19 1.55 -55.34
C ALA A 220 39.12 2.18 -53.93
N PRO A 221 38.70 1.42 -52.90
CA PRO A 221 38.52 1.95 -51.56
C PRO A 221 39.87 2.26 -50.90
N GLN A 222 40.05 3.53 -50.49
CA GLN A 222 41.03 3.90 -49.49
C GLN A 222 40.59 3.28 -48.14
N VAL A 223 41.49 2.52 -47.51
CA VAL A 223 41.27 1.94 -46.19
C VAL A 223 41.36 3.07 -45.16
N VAL A 224 40.22 3.65 -44.81
CA VAL A 224 40.06 4.47 -43.60
C VAL A 224 40.05 3.50 -42.42
N PRO A 225 40.83 3.71 -41.34
CA PRO A 225 40.73 2.88 -40.14
C PRO A 225 39.29 2.88 -39.64
N PRO A 226 38.78 1.76 -39.09
CA PRO A 226 37.41 1.71 -38.61
C PRO A 226 37.25 2.75 -37.51
N VAL A 227 36.49 3.81 -37.80
CA VAL A 227 35.93 4.68 -36.77
C VAL A 227 35.15 3.73 -35.87
N GLN A 228 35.63 3.55 -34.63
CA GLN A 228 34.88 2.82 -33.61
C GLN A 228 33.46 3.41 -33.64
N PRO A 229 32.42 2.59 -33.89
CA PRO A 229 31.07 3.11 -33.84
C PRO A 229 30.88 3.76 -32.48
N ALA A 230 30.31 4.96 -32.45
CA ALA A 230 29.96 5.64 -31.20
C ALA A 230 29.27 4.61 -30.29
N PRO A 231 29.65 4.53 -29.00
CA PRO A 231 29.06 3.55 -28.09
C PRO A 231 27.54 3.66 -28.21
N ALA A 232 26.89 2.55 -28.59
CA ALA A 232 25.45 2.53 -28.72
C ALA A 232 24.85 2.99 -27.39
N PRO A 233 23.87 3.91 -27.40
CA PRO A 233 23.23 4.35 -26.16
C PRO A 233 22.72 3.11 -25.41
N PRO A 234 22.83 3.09 -24.06
CA PRO A 234 22.36 1.97 -23.29
C PRO A 234 20.86 1.77 -23.55
N PRO A 235 20.33 0.53 -23.37
CA PRO A 235 18.91 0.31 -23.55
C PRO A 235 18.10 1.19 -22.57
N PRO A 236 16.91 1.67 -22.96
CA PRO A 236 16.00 2.32 -22.01
C PRO A 236 15.59 1.34 -20.90
N PRO A 237 15.35 1.80 -19.66
CA PRO A 237 14.83 0.95 -18.59
C PRO A 237 13.49 0.33 -18.99
N GLY A 238 13.24 -0.87 -18.48
CA GLY A 238 11.96 -1.57 -18.58
C GLY A 238 10.88 -0.94 -17.70
N ILE A 239 9.62 -1.21 -18.03
CA ILE A 239 8.47 -0.91 -17.16
C ILE A 239 7.83 -2.22 -16.72
N ILE A 240 7.61 -2.36 -15.42
CA ILE A 240 6.92 -3.50 -14.81
C ILE A 240 5.60 -3.02 -14.24
N LEU A 241 4.50 -3.60 -14.73
CA LEU A 241 3.19 -3.48 -14.11
C LEU A 241 2.96 -4.75 -13.29
N ASN A 242 2.87 -4.62 -11.97
CA ASN A 242 2.67 -5.72 -11.06
C ASN A 242 1.32 -5.60 -10.34
N ASP A 243 0.35 -6.30 -10.91
CA ASP A 243 -1.01 -6.50 -10.40
C ASP A 243 -1.06 -7.73 -9.43
N GLY A 244 0.08 -8.32 -9.09
CA GLY A 244 0.16 -9.42 -8.11
C GLY A 244 0.41 -8.99 -6.66
N ILE A 245 0.77 -7.72 -6.41
CA ILE A 245 1.11 -7.23 -5.07
C ILE A 245 -0.17 -6.76 -4.36
N LYS A 246 -1.01 -7.67 -3.85
CA LYS A 246 -2.15 -7.29 -3.02
C LYS A 246 -1.67 -6.60 -1.73
N PRO A 247 -2.35 -5.55 -1.25
CA PRO A 247 -3.61 -4.95 -1.74
C PRO A 247 -3.43 -3.81 -2.77
N PHE A 248 -2.26 -3.68 -3.40
CA PHE A 248 -1.90 -2.58 -4.31
C PHE A 248 -1.77 -3.05 -5.77
N VAL A 249 -1.62 -2.08 -6.67
CA VAL A 249 -1.02 -2.24 -8.00
C VAL A 249 0.27 -1.43 -7.99
N LEU A 250 1.35 -2.00 -8.53
CA LEU A 250 2.64 -1.34 -8.64
C LEU A 250 3.03 -1.13 -10.10
N TYR A 251 3.33 0.11 -10.47
CA TYR A 251 3.97 0.47 -11.73
C TYR A 251 5.41 0.86 -11.44
N ARG A 252 6.37 0.20 -12.08
CA ARG A 252 7.78 0.38 -11.80
C ARG A 252 8.57 0.66 -13.06
N LEU A 253 9.38 1.71 -13.04
CA LEU A 253 10.44 1.96 -14.01
C LEU A 253 11.76 1.48 -13.43
N GLY A 254 12.52 0.69 -14.18
CA GLY A 254 13.77 0.13 -13.69
C GLY A 254 14.52 -0.71 -14.72
N TYR A 255 15.73 -1.14 -14.37
CA TYR A 255 16.52 -2.03 -15.21
C TYR A 255 16.50 -3.46 -14.66
N THR A 256 16.47 -4.44 -15.55
CA THR A 256 16.72 -5.84 -15.23
C THR A 256 18.19 -6.19 -15.48
N TRP A 257 18.72 -6.98 -14.56
CA TRP A 257 20.12 -7.41 -14.52
C TRP A 257 20.20 -8.91 -14.27
N HIS A 258 21.31 -9.51 -14.67
CA HIS A 258 21.67 -10.88 -14.30
C HIS A 258 23.05 -10.90 -13.62
N ALA A 259 23.21 -11.83 -12.69
CA ALA A 259 24.45 -12.06 -11.99
C ALA A 259 24.96 -13.48 -12.30
N ARG A 260 26.25 -13.60 -12.59
CA ARG A 260 26.91 -14.85 -12.95
C ARG A 260 28.24 -15.01 -12.24
N TRP A 261 28.64 -16.25 -11.99
CA TRP A 261 29.97 -16.55 -11.46
C TRP A 261 30.99 -16.56 -12.61
N VAL A 262 32.13 -15.87 -12.42
CA VAL A 262 33.20 -15.79 -13.43
C VAL A 262 34.57 -15.97 -12.80
N LYS A 263 35.46 -16.75 -13.44
CA LYS A 263 36.88 -16.89 -13.06
C LYS A 263 37.73 -15.68 -13.49
N ASP A 264 37.44 -15.15 -14.67
CA ASP A 264 38.02 -13.92 -15.19
C ASP A 264 36.87 -13.01 -15.67
N PRO A 265 36.67 -11.82 -15.06
CA PRO A 265 35.66 -10.86 -15.50
C PRO A 265 35.77 -10.43 -16.96
N ARG A 266 36.93 -10.63 -17.60
CA ARG A 266 37.20 -10.28 -19.01
C ARG A 266 37.02 -11.46 -19.98
N ALA A 267 36.84 -12.69 -19.51
CA ALA A 267 36.71 -13.87 -20.35
C ALA A 267 35.25 -14.08 -20.85
N PRO A 268 35.06 -14.58 -22.09
CA PRO A 268 33.73 -14.91 -22.59
C PRO A 268 33.18 -16.19 -21.91
N THR A 269 32.17 -16.00 -21.07
CA THR A 269 31.11 -16.94 -20.60
C THR A 269 31.53 -18.31 -20.03
N GLY A 270 31.29 -18.48 -18.72
CA GLY A 270 30.84 -19.74 -18.09
C GLY A 270 29.45 -19.51 -17.46
N ASP A 271 28.65 -20.58 -17.37
CA ASP A 271 27.17 -20.55 -17.47
C ASP A 271 26.36 -20.61 -16.17
N ASP A 272 26.95 -20.41 -14.98
CA ASP A 272 26.18 -20.55 -13.74
C ASP A 272 25.62 -19.20 -13.23
N PRO A 273 24.28 -19.01 -13.23
CA PRO A 273 23.68 -17.84 -12.64
C PRO A 273 23.85 -17.85 -11.12
N VAL A 274 24.22 -16.70 -10.55
CA VAL A 274 24.27 -16.50 -9.09
C VAL A 274 22.86 -16.60 -8.50
N THR A 275 21.85 -16.17 -9.27
CA THR A 275 20.44 -16.19 -8.85
C THR A 275 19.55 -16.63 -10.02
N PRO A 276 18.56 -17.52 -9.81
CA PRO A 276 17.70 -18.04 -10.88
C PRO A 276 16.65 -17.04 -11.39
N ARG A 277 16.57 -15.85 -10.78
CA ARG A 277 15.63 -14.77 -11.14
C ARG A 277 16.40 -13.52 -11.56
N PRO A 278 15.87 -12.71 -12.49
CA PRO A 278 16.44 -11.40 -12.78
C PRO A 278 16.50 -10.52 -11.53
N ILE A 279 17.57 -9.75 -11.42
CA ILE A 279 17.77 -8.70 -10.42
C ILE A 279 17.08 -7.43 -10.94
N LEU A 280 16.27 -6.79 -10.10
CA LEU A 280 15.60 -5.54 -10.45
C LEU A 280 16.33 -4.36 -9.79
N MET A 281 16.72 -3.39 -10.61
CA MET A 281 17.20 -2.08 -10.18
C MET A 281 16.06 -1.08 -10.37
N GLU A 282 15.72 -0.34 -9.33
CA GLU A 282 14.50 0.46 -9.23
C GLU A 282 14.82 1.96 -9.45
N LEU A 283 13.98 2.66 -10.22
CA LEU A 283 14.08 4.12 -10.43
C LEU A 283 12.85 4.82 -9.88
N ILE A 284 11.68 4.45 -10.38
CA ILE A 284 10.39 5.03 -9.98
C ILE A 284 9.42 3.89 -9.67
N ASP A 285 8.79 3.97 -8.51
CA ASP A 285 7.67 3.13 -8.12
C ASP A 285 6.43 4.00 -7.93
N VAL A 286 5.35 3.71 -8.65
CA VAL A 286 4.03 4.30 -8.44
C VAL A 286 3.10 3.21 -7.95
N THR A 287 2.64 3.34 -6.71
CA THR A 287 1.70 2.39 -6.10
C THR A 287 0.29 2.96 -6.05
N THR A 288 -0.72 2.15 -6.36
CA THR A 288 -2.13 2.53 -6.22
C THR A 288 -2.86 1.47 -5.40
N PRO A 289 -3.51 1.80 -4.27
CA PRO A 289 -4.37 0.85 -3.55
C PRO A 289 -5.47 0.32 -4.48
N ARG A 290 -5.79 -0.97 -4.41
CA ARG A 290 -6.91 -1.53 -5.18
C ARG A 290 -8.23 -0.97 -4.65
N ARG A 291 -9.22 -0.89 -5.54
CA ARG A 291 -10.62 -0.64 -5.17
C ARG A 291 -11.08 -1.63 -4.10
N ASP A 292 -11.99 -1.18 -3.23
CA ASP A 292 -12.60 -1.99 -2.17
C ASP A 292 -11.62 -2.68 -1.21
N THR A 293 -10.47 -2.07 -0.97
CA THR A 293 -9.51 -2.50 0.05
C THR A 293 -9.59 -1.63 1.29
N VAL A 294 -9.24 -2.21 2.43
CA VAL A 294 -9.13 -1.48 3.70
C VAL A 294 -8.04 -0.40 3.57
N GLU A 295 -6.96 -0.70 2.84
CA GLU A 295 -5.83 0.19 2.62
C GLU A 295 -6.22 1.44 1.83
N ALA A 296 -7.04 1.32 0.78
CA ALA A 296 -7.56 2.47 0.04
C ALA A 296 -8.31 3.44 0.97
N ILE A 297 -9.17 2.90 1.83
CA ILE A 297 -9.99 3.70 2.75
C ILE A 297 -9.16 4.28 3.89
N THR A 298 -8.23 3.49 4.45
CA THR A 298 -7.37 3.92 5.56
C THR A 298 -6.51 5.10 5.12
N VAL A 299 -5.80 4.94 4.00
CA VAL A 299 -4.91 6.00 3.50
C VAL A 299 -5.72 7.24 3.11
N TRP A 300 -6.87 7.08 2.45
CA TRP A 300 -7.74 8.22 2.15
C TRP A 300 -8.20 8.95 3.42
N SER A 301 -8.62 8.19 4.44
CA SER A 301 -9.09 8.75 5.71
C SER A 301 -7.97 9.47 6.46
N ASP A 302 -6.75 8.92 6.46
CA ASP A 302 -5.58 9.56 7.08
C ASP A 302 -5.23 10.89 6.40
N ILE A 303 -5.39 10.99 5.08
CA ILE A 303 -5.19 12.26 4.35
C ILE A 303 -6.28 13.26 4.76
N VAL A 304 -7.56 12.88 4.66
CA VAL A 304 -8.68 13.79 4.93
C VAL A 304 -8.74 14.23 6.40
N ARG A 305 -8.30 13.38 7.33
CA ARG A 305 -8.19 13.69 8.77
C ARG A 305 -6.88 14.40 9.13
N ASN A 306 -6.04 14.72 8.15
CA ASN A 306 -4.77 15.41 8.32
C ASN A 306 -3.73 14.65 9.17
N HIS A 307 -3.87 13.32 9.29
CA HIS A 307 -2.82 12.45 9.83
C HIS A 307 -1.67 12.31 8.83
N LEU A 308 -2.00 12.32 7.53
CA LEU A 308 -1.08 12.48 6.43
C LEU A 308 -1.17 13.92 5.90
N VAL A 309 -0.24 14.77 6.34
CA VAL A 309 -0.15 16.15 5.88
C VAL A 309 0.48 16.18 4.50
N ILE A 310 -0.32 16.45 3.47
CA ILE A 310 0.14 16.67 2.10
C ILE A 310 0.36 18.17 1.94
N THR A 311 1.54 18.67 2.32
CA THR A 311 1.90 20.09 2.11
C THR A 311 2.60 20.26 0.77
N GLU A 312 2.11 21.18 -0.05
CA GLU A 312 2.92 21.79 -1.11
C GLU A 312 3.83 22.81 -0.42
N ASP A 313 5.14 22.62 -0.50
CA ASP A 313 6.10 23.46 0.20
C ASP A 313 5.93 24.94 -0.22
N ALA A 314 6.03 25.88 0.71
CA ALA A 314 5.83 27.30 0.47
C ALA A 314 7.16 27.95 0.06
N GLY A 315 7.37 28.11 -1.24
CA GLY A 315 8.55 28.76 -1.82
C GLY A 315 8.38 28.86 -3.33
N ALA A 316 8.51 30.06 -3.88
CA ALA A 316 7.92 30.41 -5.18
C ALA A 316 8.66 29.86 -6.42
N ASP A 317 9.84 29.26 -6.29
CA ASP A 317 10.75 29.12 -7.46
C ASP A 317 11.15 27.68 -7.86
N GLU A 318 10.66 26.64 -7.19
CA GLU A 318 10.92 25.26 -7.63
C GLU A 318 9.70 24.59 -8.24
N ARG A 319 9.77 24.39 -9.56
CA ARG A 319 8.70 23.89 -10.43
C ARG A 319 8.23 22.46 -10.12
N TRP A 320 8.95 21.70 -9.30
CA TRP A 320 8.80 20.25 -9.17
C TRP A 320 8.61 19.77 -7.71
N ARG A 321 7.48 20.14 -7.09
CA ARG A 321 7.18 19.80 -5.69
C ARG A 321 6.15 18.68 -5.59
N LEU A 322 6.58 17.52 -5.11
CA LEU A 322 5.67 16.45 -4.68
C LEU A 322 5.48 16.53 -3.17
N PRO A 323 4.25 16.33 -2.68
CA PRO A 323 3.99 16.32 -1.25
C PRO A 323 4.77 15.22 -0.51
N LEU A 324 5.22 15.55 0.71
CA LEU A 324 5.87 14.62 1.61
C LEU A 324 4.95 14.28 2.79
N PRO A 325 4.87 13.00 3.19
CA PRO A 325 4.19 12.59 4.39
C PRO A 325 4.73 13.24 5.66
N SER A 326 3.90 13.27 6.72
CA SER A 326 4.33 13.74 8.04
C SER A 326 5.28 12.73 8.71
N MET A 327 6.03 13.19 9.71
CA MET A 327 6.83 12.29 10.56
C MET A 327 5.95 11.25 11.28
N GLU A 328 4.72 11.63 11.64
CA GLU A 328 3.71 10.73 12.23
C GLU A 328 3.29 9.61 11.26
N TYR A 329 3.10 9.91 9.97
CA TYR A 329 2.80 8.88 8.97
C TYR A 329 3.89 7.80 8.93
N HIS A 330 5.16 8.21 8.86
CA HIS A 330 6.27 7.26 8.82
C HIS A 330 6.39 6.43 10.10
N LEU A 331 5.98 6.97 11.25
CA LEU A 331 5.91 6.23 12.50
C LEU A 331 4.81 5.17 12.46
N TRP A 332 3.60 5.53 12.01
CA TRP A 332 2.49 4.59 11.82
C TRP A 332 2.84 3.47 10.84
N GLU A 333 3.45 3.82 9.71
CA GLU A 333 3.89 2.86 8.70
C GLU A 333 4.95 1.90 9.27
N GLY A 334 6.00 2.45 9.90
CA GLY A 334 7.09 1.69 10.49
C GLY A 334 6.62 0.73 11.57
N LEU A 335 5.76 1.19 12.49
CA LEU A 335 5.21 0.34 13.54
C LEU A 335 4.20 -0.68 12.99
N THR A 336 3.37 -0.34 12.00
CA THR A 336 2.45 -1.30 11.34
C THR A 336 3.23 -2.45 10.73
N MET A 337 4.31 -2.11 10.03
CA MET A 337 5.24 -3.05 9.44
C MET A 337 5.94 -3.94 10.48
N LEU A 338 6.32 -3.42 11.64
CA LEU A 338 6.91 -4.22 12.73
C LEU A 338 5.86 -5.15 13.37
N CYS A 339 4.65 -4.64 13.59
CA CYS A 339 3.53 -5.41 14.12
C CYS A 339 3.10 -6.54 13.18
N GLU A 340 3.15 -6.32 11.86
CA GLU A 340 2.94 -7.35 10.84
C GLU A 340 3.96 -8.49 10.95
N ILE A 341 5.24 -8.16 11.15
CA ILE A 341 6.29 -9.17 11.37
C ILE A 341 6.03 -9.93 12.68
N ALA A 342 5.60 -9.24 13.74
CA ALA A 342 5.30 -9.87 15.02
C ALA A 342 4.11 -10.84 14.92
N ALA A 343 3.05 -10.44 14.21
CA ALA A 343 1.86 -11.24 13.96
C ALA A 343 2.12 -12.42 13.00
N TYR A 344 2.98 -12.22 12.00
CA TYR A 344 3.29 -13.20 10.96
C TYR A 344 4.81 -13.34 10.77
N PRO A 345 5.50 -14.11 11.64
CA PRO A 345 6.97 -14.21 11.61
C PRO A 345 7.54 -14.76 10.29
N ASN A 346 6.74 -15.54 9.56
CA ASN A 346 7.13 -16.14 8.28
C ASN A 346 6.79 -15.25 7.07
N TRP A 347 6.29 -14.04 7.29
CA TRP A 347 5.92 -13.12 6.22
C TRP A 347 7.15 -12.62 5.45
N PRO A 348 7.08 -12.42 4.13
CA PRO A 348 8.22 -11.96 3.33
C PRO A 348 8.82 -10.61 3.71
N GLY A 349 8.20 -9.86 4.64
CA GLY A 349 8.72 -8.61 5.19
C GLY A 349 9.63 -8.78 6.42
N ALA A 350 9.72 -9.98 7.00
CA ALA A 350 10.51 -10.25 8.21
C ALA A 350 12.00 -9.94 8.06
N ASP A 351 12.56 -10.09 6.85
CA ASP A 351 13.96 -9.74 6.57
C ASP A 351 14.26 -8.24 6.66
N LYS A 352 13.23 -7.39 6.68
CA LYS A 352 13.36 -5.94 6.82
C LYS A 352 13.26 -5.48 8.28
N LEU A 353 13.22 -6.39 9.26
CA LEU A 353 13.07 -6.09 10.69
C LEU A 353 14.05 -5.01 11.16
N ASP A 354 15.35 -5.21 10.93
CA ASP A 354 16.38 -4.28 11.41
C ASP A 354 16.28 -2.91 10.73
N LYS A 355 15.98 -2.87 9.43
CA LYS A 355 15.74 -1.61 8.70
C LYS A 355 14.56 -0.85 9.32
N ARG A 356 13.45 -1.55 9.59
CA ARG A 356 12.23 -0.96 10.18
C ARG A 356 12.49 -0.45 11.59
N ARG A 357 13.21 -1.20 12.43
CA ARG A 357 13.64 -0.77 13.77
C ARG A 357 14.50 0.49 13.73
N ARG A 358 15.53 0.51 12.87
CA ARG A 358 16.39 1.70 12.69
C ARG A 358 15.59 2.93 12.27
N ASN A 359 14.63 2.80 11.36
CA ASN A 359 13.80 3.94 10.95
C ASN A 359 12.92 4.44 12.10
N VAL A 360 12.30 3.56 12.89
CA VAL A 360 11.51 3.97 14.07
C VAL A 360 12.40 4.65 15.12
N GLN A 361 13.62 4.16 15.35
CA GLN A 361 14.59 4.82 16.23
C GLN A 361 14.92 6.23 15.76
N ARG A 362 15.21 6.41 14.46
CA ARG A 362 15.51 7.74 13.88
C ARG A 362 14.34 8.71 14.06
N ILE A 363 13.11 8.24 13.89
CA ILE A 363 11.89 9.05 14.09
C ILE A 363 11.73 9.42 15.57
N HIS A 364 11.94 8.47 16.48
CA HIS A 364 11.94 8.71 17.92
C HIS A 364 12.97 9.79 18.31
N ASP A 365 14.20 9.64 17.83
CA ASP A 365 15.29 10.58 18.13
C ASP A 365 15.02 11.97 17.55
N TRP A 366 14.32 12.06 16.42
CA TRP A 366 13.86 13.33 15.86
C TRP A 366 12.84 14.01 16.78
N TYR A 367 11.82 13.29 17.26
CA TYR A 367 10.85 13.85 18.22
C TYR A 367 11.52 14.27 19.54
N LEU A 368 12.44 13.44 20.05
CA LEU A 368 13.17 13.72 21.28
C LEU A 368 14.08 14.94 21.15
N ASN A 369 14.90 15.00 20.10
CA ASN A 369 15.99 15.99 20.00
C ASN A 369 15.55 17.28 19.31
N GLN A 370 14.76 17.18 18.24
CA GLN A 370 14.35 18.34 17.42
C GLN A 370 13.07 18.98 17.92
N GLN A 371 12.05 18.17 18.26
CA GLN A 371 10.77 18.70 18.77
C GLN A 371 10.75 18.86 20.30
N ARG A 372 11.64 18.15 21.01
CA ARG A 372 11.64 18.06 22.48
C ARG A 372 10.29 17.61 23.05
N ASP A 373 9.57 16.81 22.28
CA ASP A 373 8.25 16.29 22.63
C ASP A 373 8.05 14.89 22.06
N LEU A 374 7.83 13.91 22.94
CA LEU A 374 7.54 12.52 22.61
C LEU A 374 6.04 12.19 22.64
N SER A 375 5.16 13.17 22.84
CA SER A 375 3.71 12.97 22.94
C SER A 375 3.13 12.25 21.71
N VAL A 376 3.59 12.61 20.51
CA VAL A 376 3.20 11.95 19.26
C VAL A 376 3.69 10.50 19.23
N PHE A 377 4.96 10.27 19.60
CA PHE A 377 5.50 8.90 19.64
C PHE A 377 4.73 8.01 20.61
N GLN A 378 4.47 8.51 21.83
CA GLN A 378 3.65 7.83 22.84
C GLN A 378 2.25 7.52 22.29
N ARG A 379 1.57 8.52 21.71
CA ARG A 379 0.22 8.35 21.17
C ARG A 379 0.18 7.27 20.11
N VAL A 380 1.13 7.26 19.18
CA VAL A 380 1.15 6.30 18.07
C VAL A 380 1.48 4.89 18.54
N ILE A 381 2.46 4.71 19.42
CA ILE A 381 2.85 3.37 19.90
C ILE A 381 1.77 2.72 20.79
N ASP A 382 1.10 3.51 21.62
CA ASP A 382 -0.04 3.06 22.42
C ASP A 382 -1.27 2.82 21.53
N GLY A 383 -1.47 3.65 20.51
CA GLY A 383 -2.57 3.53 19.56
C GLY A 383 -2.47 2.26 18.71
N ILE A 384 -1.29 1.97 18.18
CA ILE A 384 -1.10 0.80 17.31
C ILE A 384 -1.19 -0.53 18.08
N SER A 385 -0.72 -0.56 19.32
CA SER A 385 -0.83 -1.74 20.18
C SER A 385 -2.19 -1.88 20.86
N ALA A 386 -3.02 -0.82 20.83
CA ALA A 386 -4.29 -0.71 21.54
C ALA A 386 -4.20 -0.98 23.05
N THR A 387 -3.00 -0.85 23.62
CA THR A 387 -2.71 -0.99 25.04
C THR A 387 -1.57 -0.05 25.43
N PRO A 388 -1.54 0.50 26.65
CA PRO A 388 -0.43 1.34 27.08
C PRO A 388 0.86 0.51 27.14
N VAL A 389 1.78 0.74 26.20
CA VAL A 389 3.12 0.11 26.15
C VAL A 389 4.23 1.15 26.30
N HIS A 390 3.92 2.42 26.05
CA HIS A 390 4.85 3.52 26.30
C HIS A 390 5.21 3.58 27.79
N THR A 391 6.50 3.78 28.06
CA THR A 391 7.02 4.00 29.41
C THR A 391 7.96 5.20 29.37
N ALA A 392 7.65 6.24 30.15
CA ALA A 392 8.45 7.47 30.19
C ALA A 392 9.91 7.16 30.57
N GLY A 393 10.86 7.72 29.81
CA GLY A 393 12.30 7.50 30.02
C GLY A 393 12.82 6.11 29.61
N ALA A 394 11.98 5.22 29.09
CA ALA A 394 12.43 3.93 28.58
C ALA A 394 13.07 4.08 27.20
N ASP A 395 14.05 3.22 26.93
CA ASP A 395 14.67 3.08 25.61
C ASP A 395 13.63 2.79 24.51
N CYS A 396 13.80 3.40 23.34
CA CYS A 396 12.86 3.28 22.22
C CYS A 396 12.67 1.82 21.79
N MET A 397 13.75 1.05 21.68
CA MET A 397 13.65 -0.35 21.24
C MET A 397 12.96 -1.24 22.27
N LYS A 398 13.12 -0.97 23.57
CA LYS A 398 12.32 -1.65 24.61
C LYS A 398 10.82 -1.40 24.46
N GLN A 399 10.43 -0.17 24.12
CA GLN A 399 9.02 0.17 23.88
C GLN A 399 8.49 -0.50 22.60
N VAL A 400 9.29 -0.53 21.53
CA VAL A 400 8.97 -1.25 20.29
C VAL A 400 8.81 -2.76 20.55
N ASP A 401 9.68 -3.36 21.37
CA ASP A 401 9.59 -4.77 21.75
C ASP A 401 8.32 -5.07 22.55
N ALA A 402 7.96 -4.19 23.50
CA ALA A 402 6.71 -4.30 24.26
C ALA A 402 5.49 -4.22 23.33
N CYS A 403 5.49 -3.27 22.39
CA CYS A 403 4.46 -3.12 21.37
C CYS A 403 4.31 -4.39 20.51
N MET A 404 5.41 -4.90 19.95
CA MET A 404 5.41 -6.11 19.12
C MET A 404 4.95 -7.34 19.90
N THR A 405 5.35 -7.47 21.18
CA THR A 405 4.94 -8.58 22.05
C THR A 405 3.44 -8.54 22.34
N ALA A 406 2.92 -7.37 22.72
CA ALA A 406 1.48 -7.18 22.96
C ALA A 406 0.65 -7.54 21.72
N VAL A 407 1.08 -7.10 20.54
CA VAL A 407 0.41 -7.43 19.27
C VAL A 407 0.48 -8.93 18.97
N LYS A 408 1.64 -9.56 19.14
CA LYS A 408 1.82 -10.99 18.90
C LYS A 408 0.90 -11.83 19.78
N ASP A 409 0.84 -11.53 21.07
CA ASP A 409 0.00 -12.24 22.02
C ASP A 409 -1.49 -12.06 21.72
N ALA A 410 -1.93 -10.81 21.50
CA ALA A 410 -3.32 -10.52 21.16
C ALA A 410 -3.74 -11.15 19.82
N MET A 411 -2.83 -11.21 18.84
CA MET A 411 -3.11 -11.87 17.56
C MET A 411 -3.20 -13.39 17.69
N ARG A 412 -2.36 -14.02 18.53
CA ARG A 412 -2.47 -15.45 18.85
C ARG A 412 -3.83 -15.76 19.47
N ASP A 413 -4.27 -14.94 20.41
CA ASP A 413 -5.56 -15.10 21.08
C ASP A 413 -6.74 -14.94 20.10
N ALA A 414 -6.65 -13.98 19.18
CA ALA A 414 -7.66 -13.78 18.14
C ALA A 414 -7.76 -14.97 17.15
N MET A 415 -6.62 -15.54 16.76
CA MET A 415 -6.58 -16.73 15.90
C MET A 415 -7.11 -17.98 16.63
N ALA A 416 -6.89 -18.10 17.94
CA ALA A 416 -7.40 -19.19 18.76
C ALA A 416 -8.91 -19.06 19.10
N GLY A 417 -9.56 -17.98 18.64
CA GLY A 417 -10.98 -17.74 18.91
C GLY A 417 -11.94 -18.68 18.18
N VAL A 418 -11.48 -19.30 17.08
CA VAL A 418 -12.22 -20.28 16.29
C VAL A 418 -11.48 -21.63 16.33
N GLU A 419 -12.20 -22.68 16.69
CA GLU A 419 -11.69 -24.05 16.78
C GLU A 419 -12.68 -25.01 16.12
N GLN A 420 -12.17 -25.91 15.27
CA GLN A 420 -12.97 -26.88 14.52
C GLN A 420 -14.14 -26.22 13.75
N GLY A 421 -13.89 -25.03 13.21
CA GLY A 421 -14.87 -24.25 12.45
C GLY A 421 -15.99 -23.60 13.26
N ALA A 422 -15.87 -23.55 14.59
CA ALA A 422 -16.83 -22.86 15.46
C ALA A 422 -16.11 -21.93 16.44
N LEU A 423 -16.81 -20.90 16.93
CA LEU A 423 -16.32 -20.09 18.03
C LEU A 423 -16.14 -20.93 19.29
N THR A 424 -15.02 -20.71 19.99
CA THR A 424 -14.80 -21.29 21.33
C THR A 424 -15.89 -20.86 22.31
N VAL A 425 -16.11 -21.65 23.37
CA VAL A 425 -17.11 -21.33 24.41
C VAL A 425 -16.85 -19.96 25.05
N ARG A 426 -15.57 -19.63 25.29
CA ARG A 426 -15.16 -18.31 25.81
C ARG A 426 -15.63 -17.18 24.90
N GLN A 427 -15.35 -17.27 23.60
CA GLN A 427 -15.72 -16.23 22.63
C GLN A 427 -17.23 -16.12 22.47
N ARG A 428 -17.95 -17.25 22.40
CA ARG A 428 -19.41 -17.25 22.34
C ARG A 428 -20.03 -16.54 23.55
N ASN A 429 -19.56 -16.85 24.76
CA ASN A 429 -20.08 -16.22 25.98
C ASN A 429 -19.77 -14.72 26.02
N GLN A 430 -18.56 -14.33 25.59
CA GLN A 430 -18.18 -12.92 25.49
C GLN A 430 -19.08 -12.14 24.51
N LEU A 431 -19.34 -12.69 23.32
CA LEU A 431 -20.20 -12.05 22.33
C LEU A 431 -21.67 -12.00 22.78
N MET A 432 -22.17 -13.04 23.45
CA MET A 432 -23.53 -13.01 24.02
C MET A 432 -23.66 -11.94 25.12
N ALA A 433 -22.68 -11.81 25.99
CA ALA A 433 -22.63 -10.72 26.97
C ALA A 433 -22.51 -9.35 26.28
N GLY A 434 -21.70 -9.25 25.22
CA GLY A 434 -21.56 -8.06 24.39
C GLY A 434 -22.87 -7.66 23.70
N ARG A 435 -23.67 -8.62 23.24
CA ARG A 435 -25.04 -8.38 22.73
C ARG A 435 -25.96 -7.83 23.80
N GLN A 436 -25.96 -8.42 25.00
CA GLN A 436 -26.78 -7.90 26.11
C GLN A 436 -26.37 -6.48 26.47
N TRP A 437 -25.07 -6.22 26.58
CA TRP A 437 -24.49 -4.91 26.80
C TRP A 437 -24.90 -3.90 25.71
N GLY A 438 -24.72 -4.24 24.44
CA GLY A 438 -25.06 -3.39 23.29
C GLY A 438 -26.53 -3.01 23.26
N MET A 439 -27.41 -3.97 23.56
CA MET A 439 -28.86 -3.75 23.56
C MET A 439 -29.33 -2.80 24.67
N GLN A 440 -28.60 -2.67 25.79
CA GLN A 440 -28.99 -1.78 26.90
C GLN A 440 -28.97 -0.30 26.51
N TRP A 441 -28.03 0.12 25.65
CA TRP A 441 -27.90 1.53 25.24
C TRP A 441 -28.41 1.80 23.82
N MET A 442 -28.65 0.75 23.02
CA MET A 442 -29.11 0.89 21.64
C MET A 442 -30.43 1.65 21.52
N GLU A 443 -31.40 1.35 22.38
CA GLU A 443 -32.71 2.01 22.36
C GLU A 443 -32.56 3.52 22.62
N THR A 444 -31.70 3.89 23.58
CA THR A 444 -31.38 5.29 23.88
C THR A 444 -30.72 5.98 22.68
N LEU A 445 -29.79 5.30 22.00
CA LEU A 445 -29.19 5.82 20.75
C LEU A 445 -30.28 6.09 19.71
N LEU A 446 -31.10 5.09 19.39
CA LEU A 446 -32.14 5.21 18.37
C LEU A 446 -33.17 6.29 18.71
N GLN A 447 -33.60 6.37 19.96
CA GLN A 447 -34.49 7.41 20.44
C GLN A 447 -33.87 8.80 20.27
N ARG A 448 -32.59 8.98 20.62
CA ARG A 448 -31.88 10.25 20.47
C ARG A 448 -31.73 10.66 19.01
N LEU A 449 -31.54 9.68 18.12
CA LEU A 449 -31.50 9.89 16.68
C LEU A 449 -32.89 10.11 16.07
N GLY A 450 -33.96 9.98 16.86
CA GLY A 450 -35.35 10.09 16.38
C GLY A 450 -35.70 8.99 15.39
N ALA A 451 -35.12 7.79 15.55
CA ALA A 451 -35.44 6.65 14.73
C ALA A 451 -36.87 6.15 15.03
N PRO A 452 -37.60 5.62 14.04
CA PRO A 452 -38.93 5.05 14.27
C PRO A 452 -38.93 3.92 15.31
N LEU A 453 -40.02 3.79 16.08
CA LEU A 453 -40.21 2.66 16.98
C LEU A 453 -40.19 1.34 16.18
N GLY A 454 -39.51 0.32 16.71
CA GLY A 454 -39.35 -0.96 16.03
C GLY A 454 -38.41 -0.93 14.82
N THR A 455 -37.48 0.04 14.77
CA THR A 455 -36.40 0.09 13.78
C THR A 455 -35.74 -1.28 13.67
N ALA A 456 -35.73 -1.86 12.47
CA ALA A 456 -35.21 -3.19 12.26
C ALA A 456 -33.68 -3.23 12.39
N CYS A 457 -33.17 -4.28 13.02
CA CYS A 457 -31.76 -4.48 13.24
C CYS A 457 -31.32 -5.93 13.02
N GLY A 458 -30.09 -6.13 12.56
CA GLY A 458 -29.49 -7.45 12.41
C GLY A 458 -28.06 -7.47 12.95
N PHE A 459 -27.74 -8.46 13.79
CA PHE A 459 -26.38 -8.65 14.30
C PHE A 459 -25.40 -8.94 13.17
N SER A 460 -24.21 -8.35 13.28
CA SER A 460 -23.11 -8.48 12.32
C SER A 460 -21.78 -8.82 12.98
N ASP A 461 -21.80 -9.12 14.29
CA ASP A 461 -20.65 -9.56 15.08
C ASP A 461 -20.08 -10.92 14.64
N ASP A 462 -19.01 -11.35 15.31
CA ASP A 462 -18.31 -12.60 14.95
C ASP A 462 -19.18 -13.84 15.15
N LEU A 463 -20.16 -13.81 16.06
CA LEU A 463 -21.10 -14.91 16.25
C LEU A 463 -22.03 -15.03 15.04
N ALA A 464 -22.56 -13.91 14.55
CA ALA A 464 -23.37 -13.88 13.34
C ALA A 464 -22.54 -14.24 12.10
N LEU A 465 -21.31 -13.75 11.99
CA LEU A 465 -20.43 -14.03 10.85
C LEU A 465 -20.07 -15.52 10.79
N VAL A 466 -19.49 -16.08 11.85
CA VAL A 466 -19.01 -17.48 11.85
C VAL A 466 -20.16 -18.44 11.59
N ALA A 467 -21.34 -18.20 12.18
CA ALA A 467 -22.53 -19.00 11.90
C ALA A 467 -23.01 -18.89 10.44
N THR A 468 -22.79 -17.74 9.80
CA THR A 468 -23.13 -17.54 8.38
C THR A 468 -22.12 -18.24 7.49
N LEU A 469 -20.81 -18.05 7.74
CA LEU A 469 -19.74 -18.65 6.93
C LEU A 469 -19.70 -20.18 7.07
N ALA A 470 -20.08 -20.75 8.22
CA ALA A 470 -20.11 -22.19 8.47
C ALA A 470 -21.10 -22.95 7.57
N GLN A 471 -22.04 -22.25 6.93
CA GLN A 471 -22.94 -22.83 5.94
C GLN A 471 -22.23 -23.14 4.62
N ASN A 472 -21.04 -22.59 4.39
CA ASN A 472 -20.24 -22.87 3.21
C ASN A 472 -19.20 -23.97 3.51
N PRO A 473 -19.31 -25.16 2.90
CA PRO A 473 -18.43 -26.30 3.20
C PRO A 473 -17.00 -26.13 2.66
N TYR A 474 -16.71 -25.10 1.87
CA TYR A 474 -15.41 -24.88 1.25
C TYR A 474 -14.50 -23.91 2.03
N LEU A 475 -15.01 -23.30 3.10
CA LEU A 475 -14.24 -22.37 3.91
C LEU A 475 -13.57 -23.06 5.10
N ASP A 476 -12.26 -22.88 5.22
CA ASP A 476 -11.53 -23.23 6.44
C ASP A 476 -11.67 -22.10 7.47
N LEU A 477 -12.72 -22.17 8.27
CA LEU A 477 -13.02 -21.14 9.28
C LEU A 477 -11.97 -21.03 10.39
N ASN A 478 -11.11 -22.03 10.58
CA ASN A 478 -9.99 -21.93 11.55
C ASN A 478 -8.97 -20.86 11.14
N ARG A 479 -9.01 -20.39 9.88
CA ARG A 479 -8.16 -19.30 9.38
C ARG A 479 -8.82 -17.93 9.53
N VAL A 480 -10.10 -17.87 9.93
CA VAL A 480 -10.84 -16.63 10.14
C VAL A 480 -10.69 -16.24 11.60
N PRO A 481 -9.90 -15.19 11.93
CA PRO A 481 -9.74 -14.77 13.31
C PRO A 481 -11.03 -14.14 13.85
N VAL A 482 -11.17 -14.11 15.18
CA VAL A 482 -12.16 -13.23 15.82
C VAL A 482 -11.65 -11.78 15.80
N SER A 483 -12.57 -10.83 15.63
CA SER A 483 -12.29 -9.40 15.59
C SER A 483 -11.92 -8.84 16.97
N GLY A 484 -12.41 -9.47 18.05
CA GLY A 484 -12.31 -8.95 19.41
C GLY A 484 -13.27 -7.77 19.68
N VAL A 485 -14.20 -7.50 18.76
CA VAL A 485 -15.31 -6.55 18.96
C VAL A 485 -16.45 -7.29 19.66
N ASP A 486 -16.92 -6.74 20.78
CA ASP A 486 -17.90 -7.41 21.64
C ASP A 486 -19.33 -7.34 21.06
N TYR A 487 -19.61 -6.30 20.27
CA TYR A 487 -20.93 -6.05 19.70
C TYR A 487 -20.86 -5.46 18.30
N ALA A 488 -21.61 -6.00 17.34
CA ALA A 488 -21.76 -5.34 16.05
C ALA A 488 -23.14 -5.55 15.47
N MET A 489 -23.70 -4.49 14.87
CA MET A 489 -25.06 -4.50 14.36
C MET A 489 -25.21 -3.61 13.13
N VAL A 490 -26.10 -4.01 12.23
CA VAL A 490 -26.58 -3.21 11.10
C VAL A 490 -28.04 -2.83 11.37
N ILE A 491 -28.38 -1.57 11.13
CA ILE A 491 -29.66 -0.97 11.48
C ILE A 491 -30.24 -0.31 10.24
N ARG A 492 -31.43 -0.72 9.82
CA ARG A 492 -32.14 -0.09 8.70
C ARG A 492 -32.88 1.13 9.21
N THR A 493 -32.65 2.29 8.60
CA THR A 493 -33.21 3.56 9.05
C THR A 493 -33.58 4.45 7.86
N ASP A 494 -34.34 5.52 8.11
CA ASP A 494 -34.62 6.53 7.09
C ASP A 494 -33.44 7.50 6.90
N TYR A 495 -33.43 8.19 5.76
CA TYR A 495 -32.37 9.14 5.42
C TYR A 495 -32.26 10.28 6.45
N ALA A 496 -33.38 10.76 6.99
CA ALA A 496 -33.39 11.85 7.97
C ALA A 496 -32.69 11.45 9.27
N THR A 497 -32.92 10.22 9.74
CA THR A 497 -32.28 9.63 10.92
C THR A 497 -30.79 9.42 10.67
N LEU A 498 -30.41 8.92 9.48
CA LEU A 498 -29.00 8.82 9.09
C LEU A 498 -28.29 10.19 9.15
N CYS A 499 -28.92 11.24 8.60
CA CYS A 499 -28.38 12.60 8.65
C CYS A 499 -28.21 13.11 10.09
N ARG A 500 -29.15 12.78 10.99
CA ARG A 500 -29.06 13.14 12.42
C ARG A 500 -28.00 12.36 13.18
N ALA A 501 -27.52 11.23 12.68
CA ALA A 501 -26.51 10.39 13.33
C ALA A 501 -25.08 10.97 13.30
N THR A 502 -24.93 12.27 13.54
CA THR A 502 -23.63 12.92 13.64
C THR A 502 -22.87 12.43 14.88
N ILE A 503 -21.53 12.50 14.87
CA ILE A 503 -20.71 12.17 16.06
C ILE A 503 -21.25 12.91 17.30
N ALA A 504 -21.56 14.20 17.19
CA ALA A 504 -22.06 14.99 18.32
C ALA A 504 -23.35 14.41 18.92
N ASN A 505 -24.31 14.01 18.09
CA ASN A 505 -25.57 13.42 18.55
C ASN A 505 -25.37 12.00 19.11
N CYS A 506 -24.51 11.21 18.49
CA CYS A 506 -24.16 9.87 18.98
C CYS A 506 -23.41 9.94 20.32
N MET A 507 -22.47 10.88 20.48
CA MET A 507 -21.77 11.13 21.73
C MET A 507 -22.74 11.59 22.81
N GLN A 508 -23.66 12.52 22.54
CA GLN A 508 -24.67 12.89 23.53
C GLN A 508 -25.56 11.72 23.97
N ALA A 509 -25.79 10.73 23.11
CA ALA A 509 -26.54 9.53 23.47
C ALA A 509 -25.71 8.52 24.27
N LEU A 510 -24.40 8.46 24.03
CA LEU A 510 -23.55 7.34 24.45
C LEU A 510 -22.34 7.74 25.30
N ASP A 511 -22.13 9.03 25.63
CA ASP A 511 -20.93 9.56 26.29
C ASP A 511 -20.52 8.76 27.53
N TRP A 512 -21.50 8.13 28.18
CA TRP A 512 -21.32 7.26 29.31
C TRP A 512 -22.07 5.94 29.13
N ILE A 513 -21.34 4.83 29.03
CA ILE A 513 -21.89 3.47 29.03
C ILE A 513 -21.28 2.71 30.21
N ASP A 514 -22.12 2.16 31.08
CA ASP A 514 -21.73 1.34 32.24
C ASP A 514 -20.61 1.94 33.12
N GLY A 515 -20.71 3.22 33.46
CA GLY A 515 -19.70 3.82 34.33
C GLY A 515 -18.42 4.24 33.62
N ARG A 516 -18.39 4.23 32.28
CA ARG A 516 -17.20 4.53 31.48
C ARG A 516 -17.49 5.52 30.37
N HIS A 517 -16.55 6.46 30.19
CA HIS A 517 -16.52 7.29 29.00
C HIS A 517 -16.25 6.44 27.77
N VAL A 518 -16.93 6.77 26.68
CA VAL A 518 -16.67 6.21 25.37
C VAL A 518 -16.23 7.30 24.40
N THR A 519 -15.57 6.91 23.32
CA THR A 519 -15.32 7.77 22.18
C THR A 519 -15.87 7.10 20.93
N ILE A 520 -16.31 7.90 19.98
CA ILE A 520 -16.91 7.42 18.74
C ILE A 520 -16.15 8.01 17.57
N GLU A 521 -15.81 7.17 16.62
CA GLU A 521 -15.40 7.60 15.28
C GLU A 521 -16.39 7.09 14.25
N ASP A 522 -16.58 7.83 13.17
CA ASP A 522 -17.48 7.44 12.09
C ASP A 522 -16.88 7.66 10.71
N THR A 523 -17.52 6.99 9.75
CA THR A 523 -17.32 7.22 8.33
C THR A 523 -18.66 7.08 7.61
N LEU A 524 -18.96 8.05 6.74
CA LEU A 524 -20.05 7.97 5.77
C LEU A 524 -19.61 7.22 4.52
N HIS A 525 -20.49 6.39 3.99
CA HIS A 525 -20.25 5.63 2.77
C HIS A 525 -21.56 5.28 2.06
N SER A 526 -21.44 4.58 0.93
CA SER A 526 -22.59 4.12 0.15
C SER A 526 -22.34 2.73 -0.39
N THR A 527 -23.41 1.94 -0.50
CA THR A 527 -23.39 0.59 -1.05
C THR A 527 -24.29 0.54 -2.27
N VAL A 528 -23.74 0.05 -3.39
CA VAL A 528 -24.53 -0.21 -4.61
C VAL A 528 -25.23 -1.55 -4.45
N ARG A 529 -26.55 -1.57 -4.64
CA ARG A 529 -27.41 -2.75 -4.49
C ARG A 529 -28.27 -2.95 -5.72
N PRO A 530 -28.88 -4.14 -5.91
CA PRO A 530 -29.86 -4.36 -6.97
C PRO A 530 -31.06 -3.39 -6.89
N THR A 531 -31.42 -2.93 -5.69
CA THR A 531 -32.52 -1.98 -5.46
C THR A 531 -32.13 -0.51 -5.61
N GLY A 532 -30.87 -0.22 -5.93
CA GLY A 532 -30.33 1.14 -6.03
C GLY A 532 -29.19 1.38 -5.04
N ILE A 533 -28.88 2.65 -4.79
CA ILE A 533 -27.81 3.04 -3.87
C ILE A 533 -28.42 3.27 -2.49
N SER A 534 -27.83 2.64 -1.47
CA SER A 534 -28.08 2.99 -0.08
C SER A 534 -26.95 3.85 0.47
N TYR A 535 -27.30 4.71 1.42
CA TYR A 535 -26.36 5.52 2.16
C TYR A 535 -26.15 4.91 3.54
N GLU A 536 -24.91 4.93 4.00
CA GLU A 536 -24.51 4.35 5.26
C GLU A 536 -23.65 5.27 6.11
N ARG A 537 -23.74 5.06 7.43
CA ARG A 537 -22.80 5.58 8.41
C ARG A 537 -22.37 4.44 9.31
N THR A 538 -21.07 4.16 9.32
CA THR A 538 -20.49 3.18 10.26
C THR A 538 -19.85 3.93 11.42
N LEU A 539 -20.31 3.63 12.63
CA LEU A 539 -19.81 4.12 13.91
C LEU A 539 -18.93 3.03 14.54
N VAL A 540 -17.76 3.40 15.04
CA VAL A 540 -16.91 2.56 15.88
C VAL A 540 -16.84 3.18 17.26
N ILE A 541 -17.27 2.42 18.26
CA ILE A 541 -17.35 2.86 19.66
C ILE A 541 -16.18 2.24 20.41
N PHE A 542 -15.37 3.09 21.04
CA PHE A 542 -14.22 2.71 21.83
C PHE A 542 -14.46 3.03 23.30
N HIS A 543 -14.03 2.14 24.20
CA HIS A 543 -13.91 2.54 25.60
C HIS A 543 -12.73 3.49 25.77
N ALA A 544 -12.97 4.64 26.40
CA ALA A 544 -11.89 5.51 26.84
C ALA A 544 -11.22 4.86 28.07
N LYS A 545 -10.08 4.19 27.86
CA LYS A 545 -9.20 3.82 28.97
C LYS A 545 -8.52 5.08 29.53
N ARG A 546 -7.82 4.94 30.67
CA ARG A 546 -6.94 5.99 31.26
C ARG A 546 -5.89 6.56 30.28
N ALA A 547 -5.62 5.87 29.17
CA ALA A 547 -4.81 6.35 28.06
C ALA A 547 -5.69 6.55 26.81
N PRO A 548 -6.00 7.82 26.42
CA PRO A 548 -6.87 8.13 25.29
C PRO A 548 -6.35 7.62 23.92
N SER A 549 -5.05 7.35 23.81
CA SER A 549 -4.39 6.78 22.63
C SER A 549 -4.64 5.28 22.48
N ALA A 550 -4.57 4.50 23.57
CA ALA A 550 -4.73 3.05 23.59
C ALA A 550 -6.20 2.61 23.60
N ARG A 551 -6.90 2.88 22.49
CA ARG A 551 -8.33 2.59 22.35
C ARG A 551 -8.56 1.21 21.72
N LEU A 552 -9.49 0.46 22.31
CA LEU A 552 -9.98 -0.82 21.78
C LEU A 552 -11.44 -0.63 21.35
N ALA A 553 -11.76 -1.00 20.11
CA ALA A 553 -13.13 -0.98 19.61
C ALA A 553 -13.96 -2.03 20.35
N LYS A 554 -15.12 -1.61 20.83
CA LYS A 554 -16.05 -2.42 21.62
C LYS A 554 -17.36 -2.67 20.90
N ALA A 555 -17.81 -1.69 20.13
CA ALA A 555 -18.95 -1.86 19.25
C ALA A 555 -18.72 -1.29 17.85
N ILE A 556 -19.35 -1.90 16.85
CA ILE A 556 -19.44 -1.38 15.47
C ILE A 556 -20.90 -1.34 15.04
N ILE A 557 -21.43 -0.16 14.75
CA ILE A 557 -22.81 0.03 14.31
C ILE A 557 -22.82 0.60 12.90
N THR A 558 -23.58 -0.01 11.99
CA THR A 558 -23.85 0.58 10.68
C THR A 558 -25.32 0.96 10.57
N LEU A 559 -25.60 2.25 10.38
CA LEU A 559 -26.90 2.74 9.97
C LEU A 559 -26.96 2.70 8.45
N THR A 560 -28.02 2.12 7.86
CA THR A 560 -28.20 2.04 6.41
C THR A 560 -29.60 2.49 5.99
N THR A 561 -29.70 3.20 4.87
CA THR A 561 -30.99 3.53 4.24
C THR A 561 -31.52 2.44 3.30
N ALA A 562 -30.87 1.28 3.26
CA ALA A 562 -31.35 0.15 2.48
C ALA A 562 -32.72 -0.31 2.99
N ASP A 563 -33.62 -0.62 2.07
CA ASP A 563 -34.90 -1.22 2.39
C ASP A 563 -34.76 -2.71 2.76
N ALA A 564 -35.88 -3.38 3.04
CA ALA A 564 -35.91 -4.79 3.40
C ALA A 564 -35.38 -5.72 2.30
N VAL A 565 -35.43 -5.29 1.04
CA VAL A 565 -34.97 -6.07 -0.11
C VAL A 565 -33.46 -5.89 -0.31
N GLY A 566 -32.98 -4.66 -0.16
CA GLY A 566 -31.57 -4.30 -0.29
C GLY A 566 -30.72 -4.78 0.88
N CYS A 567 -31.26 -4.81 2.10
CA CYS A 567 -30.59 -5.33 3.30
C CYS A 567 -31.52 -6.31 4.05
N PRO A 568 -31.67 -7.55 3.54
CA PRO A 568 -32.60 -8.52 4.10
C PRO A 568 -32.00 -9.18 5.34
N PHE A 569 -32.43 -8.76 6.52
CA PHE A 569 -32.10 -9.46 7.76
C PHE A 569 -32.73 -10.85 7.79
N ARG A 570 -32.00 -11.81 8.31
CA ARG A 570 -32.41 -13.23 8.37
C ARG A 570 -32.38 -13.71 9.81
N ASP A 571 -33.16 -14.72 10.13
CA ASP A 571 -33.04 -15.35 11.44
C ASP A 571 -31.68 -16.06 11.55
N SER A 572 -31.03 -15.88 12.69
CA SER A 572 -29.78 -16.56 13.00
C SER A 572 -30.00 -18.08 12.94
N PRO A 573 -29.10 -18.84 12.29
CA PRO A 573 -29.13 -20.30 12.30
C PRO A 573 -29.10 -20.90 13.71
N THR A 574 -28.62 -20.13 14.69
CA THR A 574 -28.50 -20.51 16.10
C THR A 574 -29.64 -19.97 16.97
N GLY A 575 -30.66 -19.33 16.37
CA GLY A 575 -31.80 -18.75 17.09
C GLY A 575 -31.49 -17.48 17.90
N SER A 576 -30.30 -16.90 17.74
CA SER A 576 -29.80 -15.75 18.52
C SER A 576 -30.28 -14.36 18.04
N GLY A 577 -31.44 -14.29 17.38
CA GLY A 577 -32.02 -13.07 16.81
C GLY A 577 -31.75 -12.90 15.31
N GLN A 578 -32.10 -11.73 14.76
CA GLN A 578 -31.85 -11.41 13.36
C GLN A 578 -30.37 -11.12 13.09
N VAL A 579 -29.87 -11.54 11.93
CA VAL A 579 -28.50 -11.33 11.46
C VAL A 579 -28.50 -10.51 10.17
N ALA A 580 -27.47 -9.67 10.04
CA ALA A 580 -27.23 -8.91 8.82
C ALA A 580 -26.83 -9.84 7.66
N PRO A 581 -27.14 -9.49 6.41
CA PRO A 581 -26.64 -10.23 5.26
C PRO A 581 -25.12 -10.05 5.11
N LEU A 582 -24.50 -11.00 4.40
CA LEU A 582 -23.05 -11.10 4.27
C LEU A 582 -22.41 -9.85 3.61
N LEU A 583 -23.11 -9.22 2.65
CA LEU A 583 -22.66 -7.97 2.00
C LEU A 583 -22.53 -6.81 3.01
N ASP A 584 -23.48 -6.69 3.93
CA ASP A 584 -23.45 -5.63 4.94
C ASP A 584 -22.41 -5.93 6.04
N MET A 585 -22.23 -7.21 6.37
CA MET A 585 -21.13 -7.66 7.24
C MET A 585 -19.75 -7.35 6.64
N ASP A 586 -19.58 -7.53 5.32
CA ASP A 586 -18.35 -7.21 4.56
C ASP A 586 -18.05 -5.72 4.61
N ASN A 587 -18.98 -4.89 4.14
CA ASN A 587 -18.81 -3.44 4.09
C ASN A 587 -18.57 -2.85 5.50
N GLN A 588 -19.31 -3.31 6.51
CA GLN A 588 -19.08 -2.86 7.88
C GLN A 588 -17.66 -3.17 8.36
N ARG A 589 -17.12 -4.36 8.08
CA ARG A 589 -15.75 -4.74 8.45
C ARG A 589 -14.71 -3.92 7.70
N LYS A 590 -14.89 -3.76 6.39
CA LYS A 590 -14.04 -2.92 5.52
C LYS A 590 -13.93 -1.50 6.07
N VAL A 591 -15.07 -0.87 6.38
CA VAL A 591 -15.10 0.50 6.91
C VAL A 591 -14.56 0.56 8.34
N ALA A 592 -14.96 -0.35 9.23
CA ALA A 592 -14.49 -0.35 10.61
C ALA A 592 -12.98 -0.56 10.73
N ALA A 593 -12.41 -1.47 9.93
CA ALA A 593 -10.96 -1.71 9.89
C ALA A 593 -10.19 -0.44 9.48
N SER A 594 -10.77 0.41 8.63
CA SER A 594 -10.15 1.68 8.23
C SER A 594 -10.22 2.79 9.29
N ILE A 595 -11.16 2.69 10.23
CA ILE A 595 -11.32 3.62 11.36
C ILE A 595 -10.40 3.23 12.53
N ILE A 596 -10.24 1.93 12.75
CA ILE A 596 -9.52 1.41 13.93
C ILE A 596 -8.01 1.48 13.73
N GLN A 597 -7.34 2.22 14.62
CA GLN A 597 -5.87 2.37 14.64
C GLN A 597 -5.14 1.14 15.19
N GLY A 598 -5.75 0.41 16.13
CA GLY A 598 -5.16 -0.77 16.76
C GLY A 598 -4.90 -1.89 15.75
N PHE A 599 -3.64 -2.32 15.65
CA PHE A 599 -3.18 -3.24 14.61
C PHE A 599 -3.98 -4.55 14.60
N VAL A 600 -4.21 -5.16 15.76
CA VAL A 600 -4.83 -6.49 15.85
C VAL A 600 -6.26 -6.45 15.33
N GLN A 601 -7.11 -5.56 15.84
CA GLN A 601 -8.51 -5.47 15.40
C GLN A 601 -8.63 -5.08 13.93
N ARG A 602 -7.77 -4.17 13.45
CA ARG A 602 -7.69 -3.84 12.03
C ARG A 602 -7.33 -5.08 11.20
N ALA A 603 -6.26 -5.80 11.56
CA ALA A 603 -5.81 -6.98 10.82
C ALA A 603 -6.82 -8.12 10.83
N THR A 604 -7.53 -8.35 11.95
CA THR A 604 -8.54 -9.40 12.06
C THR A 604 -9.80 -9.04 11.26
N LEU A 605 -10.27 -7.79 11.34
CA LEU A 605 -11.39 -7.31 10.51
C LEU A 605 -11.04 -7.34 9.01
N SER A 606 -9.82 -6.95 8.62
CA SER A 606 -9.34 -7.06 7.23
C SER A 606 -9.33 -8.51 6.74
N LYS A 607 -8.88 -9.46 7.58
CA LYS A 607 -8.92 -10.89 7.23
C LYS A 607 -10.35 -11.43 7.10
N GLN A 608 -11.26 -10.98 7.95
CA GLN A 608 -12.67 -11.34 7.84
C GLN A 608 -13.28 -10.76 6.56
N HIS A 609 -12.99 -9.50 6.23
CA HIS A 609 -13.34 -8.87 4.95
C HIS A 609 -12.83 -9.71 3.76
N GLU A 610 -11.55 -10.06 3.74
CA GLU A 610 -10.97 -10.91 2.68
C GLU A 610 -11.68 -12.25 2.56
N ALA A 611 -11.95 -12.94 3.68
CA ALA A 611 -12.67 -14.21 3.70
C ALA A 611 -14.08 -14.09 3.12
N ILE A 612 -14.81 -13.04 3.50
CA ILE A 612 -16.16 -12.78 2.96
C ILE A 612 -16.08 -12.46 1.46
N ARG A 613 -15.12 -11.63 1.03
CA ARG A 613 -14.94 -11.25 -0.38
C ARG A 613 -14.80 -12.46 -1.29
N THR A 614 -14.14 -13.53 -0.84
CA THR A 614 -14.01 -14.76 -1.65
C THR A 614 -15.33 -15.44 -2.00
N LEU A 615 -16.40 -15.12 -1.27
CA LEU A 615 -17.73 -15.69 -1.43
C LEU A 615 -18.70 -14.77 -2.18
N LEU A 616 -18.42 -13.46 -2.15
CA LEU A 616 -19.25 -12.48 -2.83
C LEU A 616 -18.85 -12.39 -4.32
N PRO A 617 -19.82 -12.15 -5.22
CA PRO A 617 -19.51 -11.85 -6.61
C PRO A 617 -18.55 -10.66 -6.68
N GLN A 618 -17.39 -10.87 -7.30
CA GLN A 618 -16.44 -9.77 -7.52
C GLN A 618 -16.99 -8.88 -8.65
N PRO A 619 -17.05 -7.55 -8.48
CA PRO A 619 -17.27 -6.67 -9.61
C PRO A 619 -16.15 -6.92 -10.64
N LEU A 620 -16.53 -7.15 -11.89
CA LEU A 620 -15.64 -7.46 -13.02
C LEU A 620 -14.56 -6.39 -13.22
#